data_AF-A0A9P3BLB0-F1
#
_entry.id   AF-A0A9P3BLB0-F1
#
_cell.length_a   1.000
_cell.length_b   1.000
_cell.length_c   1.000
_cell.angle_alpha   90.00
_cell.angle_beta   90.00
_cell.angle_gamma   90.00
#
_symmetry.space_group_name_H-M   'P 1'
#
loop_
_entity.id
_entity.type
_entity.pdbx_description
1 polymer ?
#
loop_
_entity_poly.entity_id
_entity_poly.type
_entity_poly.pdbx_seq_one_letter_code
_entity_poly.pdbx_strand_id
1 'polypeptide(L)'
;MASLFSAQWAPPLRLSSFGSYVTLHGIVKQLAILYQDSWLLAATPALVQRFEQALARWRMCSEQNPEFHYSPRYPSGVIAVNALSLYRQAHVRLCGNFGPLRSAFATRNVQTILSSIDEITIVISSSSTCRRAARCALDALQTSVRMGMSLTGSISGWHHKLLFNLYSLECCLFHSFWIREQSTRLRADRSAEENDIVKSTEETLAEIDLDPVLASKPCSIKLIYAWSLVFQNCNATELYGIVAEVLKIYADGLTE
;
A
#
# COMPACT_ATOMS: atom_id res chain seq x y z
N MET A 1 12.77 -19.17 1.24
CA MET A 1 13.45 -17.86 1.37
C MET A 1 14.69 -17.82 0.47
N ALA A 2 15.72 -18.65 0.68
CA ALA A 2 16.97 -18.61 -0.10
C ALA A 2 16.78 -18.69 -1.64
N SER A 3 15.83 -19.50 -2.12
CA SER A 3 15.51 -19.65 -3.55
C SER A 3 14.85 -18.44 -4.21
N LEU A 4 14.22 -17.54 -3.45
CA LEU A 4 13.64 -16.31 -4.01
C LEU A 4 14.71 -15.24 -4.26
N PHE A 5 15.78 -15.28 -3.48
CA PHE A 5 16.91 -14.34 -3.56
C PHE A 5 18.11 -14.89 -4.35
N SER A 6 18.03 -16.10 -4.93
CA SER A 6 19.13 -16.72 -5.69
C SER A 6 19.21 -16.19 -7.13
N ALA A 7 20.41 -15.92 -7.64
CA ALA A 7 20.56 -15.47 -9.04
C ALA A 7 20.19 -16.55 -10.09
N GLN A 8 20.19 -17.83 -9.70
CA GLN A 8 19.90 -18.95 -10.60
C GLN A 8 18.40 -19.16 -10.82
N TRP A 9 18.02 -19.47 -12.06
CA TRP A 9 16.66 -19.83 -12.46
C TRP A 9 16.29 -21.20 -11.89
N ALA A 10 15.50 -21.21 -10.82
CA ALA A 10 14.91 -22.42 -10.26
C ALA A 10 13.49 -22.62 -10.85
N PRO A 11 12.98 -23.87 -10.93
CA PRO A 11 11.58 -24.11 -11.28
C PRO A 11 10.65 -23.29 -10.35
N PRO A 12 9.48 -22.83 -10.84
CA PRO A 12 8.58 -21.99 -10.06
C PRO A 12 8.22 -22.70 -8.76
N LEU A 13 8.50 -22.03 -7.64
CA LEU A 13 8.20 -22.55 -6.31
C LEU A 13 6.67 -22.67 -6.19
N ARG A 14 6.16 -23.90 -6.10
CA ARG A 14 4.76 -24.12 -5.73
C ARG A 14 4.58 -23.82 -4.25
N LEU A 15 4.28 -22.56 -3.94
CA LEU A 15 3.97 -22.12 -2.59
C LEU A 15 2.47 -22.28 -2.35
N SER A 16 2.08 -22.93 -1.25
CA SER A 16 0.68 -22.87 -0.77
C SER A 16 0.28 -21.43 -0.46
N SER A 17 -1.01 -21.12 -0.38
CA SER A 17 -1.48 -19.76 -0.04
C SER A 17 -0.88 -19.25 1.29
N PHE A 18 -0.73 -20.13 2.28
CA PHE A 18 -0.04 -19.82 3.54
C PHE A 18 1.47 -19.59 3.35
N GLY A 19 2.14 -20.45 2.57
CA GLY A 19 3.57 -20.28 2.26
C GLY A 19 3.87 -18.97 1.52
N SER A 20 2.98 -18.58 0.59
CA SER A 20 3.03 -17.30 -0.11
C SER A 20 2.89 -16.12 0.86
N TYR A 21 1.95 -16.19 1.80
CA TYR A 21 1.75 -15.18 2.82
C TYR A 21 2.96 -15.04 3.77
N VAL A 22 3.47 -16.14 4.31
CA VAL A 22 4.64 -16.14 5.22
C VAL A 22 5.90 -15.64 4.51
N THR A 23 6.07 -15.99 3.24
CA THR A 23 7.19 -15.51 2.43
C THR A 23 7.21 -13.98 2.31
N LEU A 24 6.06 -13.37 2.02
CA LEU A 24 5.97 -11.91 1.94
C LEU A 24 6.18 -11.24 3.29
N HIS A 25 5.67 -11.82 4.37
CA HIS A 25 6.00 -11.37 5.72
C HIS A 25 7.51 -11.33 5.95
N GLY A 26 8.23 -12.38 5.55
CA GLY A 26 9.69 -12.43 5.63
C GLY A 26 10.36 -11.29 4.84
N ILE A 27 9.90 -11.05 3.60
CA ILE A 27 10.42 -9.96 2.75
C ILE A 27 10.16 -8.59 3.39
N VAL A 28 8.93 -8.34 3.84
CA VAL A 28 8.49 -7.08 4.45
C VAL A 28 9.23 -6.81 5.77
N LYS A 29 9.49 -7.85 6.58
CA LYS A 29 10.31 -7.76 7.78
C LYS A 29 11.78 -7.47 7.46
N GLN A 30 12.34 -8.14 6.45
CA GLN A 30 13.73 -7.89 6.05
C GLN A 30 13.91 -6.45 5.56
N LEU A 31 12.97 -5.92 4.77
CA LEU A 31 12.96 -4.51 4.38
C LEU A 31 12.93 -3.60 5.62
N ALA A 32 12.07 -3.88 6.61
CA ALA A 32 11.98 -3.07 7.82
C ALA A 32 13.30 -3.06 8.63
N ILE A 33 13.99 -4.20 8.74
CA ILE A 33 15.30 -4.30 9.41
C ILE A 33 16.34 -3.45 8.67
N LEU A 34 16.37 -3.53 7.33
CA LEU A 34 17.32 -2.76 6.53
C LEU A 34 17.14 -1.24 6.65
N TYR A 35 15.93 -0.77 6.98
CA TYR A 35 15.67 0.65 7.25
C TYR A 35 16.06 1.10 8.67
N GLN A 36 16.26 0.18 9.62
CA GLN A 36 16.81 0.53 10.93
C GLN A 36 18.29 0.94 10.80
N ASP A 37 19.00 0.35 9.83
CA ASP A 37 20.34 0.76 9.44
C ASP A 37 20.28 1.73 8.25
N SER A 38 19.70 2.91 8.48
CA SER A 38 19.23 3.92 7.50
C SER A 38 20.16 4.27 6.32
N TRP A 39 21.44 3.94 6.37
CA TRP A 39 22.42 4.15 5.30
C TRP A 39 22.44 3.01 4.25
N LEU A 40 22.02 1.79 4.58
CA LEU A 40 22.26 0.59 3.77
C LEU A 40 21.44 0.52 2.48
N LEU A 41 20.19 1.00 2.47
CA LEU A 41 19.34 0.95 1.27
C LEU A 41 19.70 2.05 0.26
N ALA A 42 20.04 3.25 0.73
CA ALA A 42 20.57 4.30 -0.13
C ALA A 42 21.96 3.95 -0.70
N ALA A 43 22.77 3.19 0.06
CA ALA A 43 24.11 2.78 -0.35
C ALA A 43 24.16 1.53 -1.26
N THR A 44 23.04 0.81 -1.48
CA THR A 44 23.09 -0.48 -2.18
C THR A 44 21.96 -0.70 -3.19
N PRO A 45 22.04 -0.10 -4.39
CA PRO A 45 21.09 -0.36 -5.50
C PRO A 45 20.90 -1.85 -5.82
N ALA A 46 21.97 -2.65 -5.67
CA ALA A 46 21.92 -4.10 -5.85
C ALA A 46 20.96 -4.80 -4.88
N LEU A 47 20.78 -4.26 -3.67
CA LEU A 47 19.86 -4.82 -2.67
C LEU A 47 18.40 -4.56 -3.04
N VAL A 48 18.08 -3.34 -3.49
CA VAL A 48 16.76 -2.98 -4.03
C VAL A 48 16.40 -3.91 -5.19
N GLN A 49 17.33 -4.10 -6.13
CA GLN A 49 17.13 -5.00 -7.27
C GLN A 49 16.84 -6.46 -6.83
N ARG A 50 17.51 -6.97 -5.79
CA ARG A 50 17.26 -8.32 -5.26
C ARG A 50 15.85 -8.45 -4.68
N PHE A 51 15.35 -7.43 -3.98
CA PHE A 51 13.96 -7.43 -3.52
C PHE A 51 12.97 -7.34 -4.66
N GLU A 52 13.22 -6.49 -5.66
CA GLU A 52 12.36 -6.40 -6.84
C GLU A 52 12.25 -7.72 -7.59
N GLN A 53 13.38 -8.44 -7.75
CA GLN A 53 13.42 -9.78 -8.34
C GLN A 53 12.68 -10.80 -7.49
N ALA A 54 12.87 -10.80 -6.16
CA ALA A 54 12.16 -11.68 -5.25
C ALA A 54 10.64 -11.46 -5.31
N LEU A 55 10.20 -10.19 -5.35
CA LEU A 55 8.79 -9.82 -5.49
C LEU A 55 8.22 -10.21 -6.85
N ALA A 56 8.98 -10.02 -7.94
CA ALA A 56 8.56 -10.45 -9.27
C ALA A 56 8.39 -11.98 -9.34
N ARG A 57 9.34 -12.74 -8.78
CA ARG A 57 9.25 -14.21 -8.70
C ARG A 57 8.08 -14.66 -7.85
N TRP A 58 7.88 -14.03 -6.69
CA TRP A 58 6.72 -14.32 -5.84
C TRP A 58 5.42 -14.09 -6.62
N ARG A 59 5.31 -12.97 -7.35
CA ARG A 59 4.12 -12.65 -8.14
C ARG A 59 3.84 -13.70 -9.21
N MET A 60 4.85 -14.07 -10.01
CA MET A 60 4.72 -15.13 -11.02
C MET A 60 4.28 -16.46 -10.40
N CYS A 61 4.88 -16.87 -9.28
CA CYS A 61 4.50 -18.12 -8.61
C CYS A 61 3.06 -18.06 -8.07
N SER A 62 2.63 -16.90 -7.56
CA SER A 62 1.27 -16.71 -7.05
C SER A 62 0.21 -16.79 -8.16
N GLU A 63 0.49 -16.23 -9.34
CA GLU A 63 -0.44 -16.25 -10.49
C GLU A 63 -0.58 -17.64 -11.12
N GLN A 64 0.46 -18.47 -11.01
CA GLN A 64 0.45 -19.86 -11.48
C GLN A 64 -0.17 -20.83 -10.47
N ASN A 65 -0.45 -20.39 -9.23
CA ASN A 65 -1.02 -21.27 -8.21
C ASN A 65 -2.56 -21.25 -8.27
N PRO A 66 -3.22 -22.38 -8.62
CA PRO A 66 -4.67 -22.48 -8.67
C PRO A 66 -5.34 -22.37 -7.29
N GLU A 67 -4.61 -22.50 -6.18
CA GLU A 67 -5.17 -22.29 -4.83
C GLU A 67 -5.15 -20.81 -4.40
N PHE A 68 -4.43 -19.97 -5.15
CA PHE A 68 -4.26 -18.56 -4.85
C PHE A 68 -5.34 -17.72 -5.56
N HIS A 69 -6.54 -17.75 -5.00
CA HIS A 69 -7.67 -16.95 -5.48
C HIS A 69 -8.09 -15.92 -4.45
N TYR A 70 -8.22 -14.65 -4.87
CA TYR A 70 -8.64 -13.53 -4.01
C TYR A 70 -10.17 -13.42 -3.85
N SER A 71 -10.93 -14.45 -4.26
CA SER A 71 -12.39 -14.43 -4.18
C SER A 71 -12.84 -14.59 -2.72
N PRO A 72 -13.75 -13.72 -2.23
CA PRO A 72 -14.29 -13.81 -0.87
C PRO A 72 -15.14 -15.07 -0.64
N ARG A 73 -15.44 -15.83 -1.70
CA ARG A 73 -16.18 -17.09 -1.63
C ARG A 73 -15.34 -18.26 -1.10
N TYR A 74 -14.00 -18.12 -1.09
CA TYR A 74 -13.10 -19.19 -0.65
C TYR A 74 -12.43 -18.82 0.69
N PRO A 75 -12.28 -19.77 1.64
CA PRO A 75 -11.55 -19.54 2.89
C PRO A 75 -10.10 -19.07 2.68
N SER A 76 -9.44 -19.53 1.61
CA SER A 76 -8.09 -19.09 1.23
C SER A 76 -8.04 -17.67 0.70
N GLY A 77 -9.18 -17.08 0.32
CA GLY A 77 -9.28 -15.73 -0.22
C GLY A 77 -8.78 -14.66 0.74
N VAL A 78 -9.03 -14.81 2.03
CA VAL A 78 -8.50 -13.92 3.09
C VAL A 78 -6.97 -13.90 3.07
N ILE A 79 -6.36 -15.08 3.00
CA ILE A 79 -4.90 -15.24 3.01
C ILE A 79 -4.30 -14.65 1.74
N ALA A 80 -4.93 -14.92 0.59
CA ALA A 80 -4.48 -14.38 -0.69
C ALA A 80 -4.55 -12.85 -0.72
N VAL A 81 -5.63 -12.24 -0.23
CA VAL A 81 -5.77 -10.77 -0.16
C VAL A 81 -4.74 -10.16 0.80
N ASN A 82 -4.56 -10.75 1.99
CA ASN A 82 -3.54 -10.29 2.93
C ASN A 82 -2.13 -10.39 2.34
N ALA A 83 -1.82 -11.48 1.62
CA ALA A 83 -0.56 -11.63 0.90
C ALA A 83 -0.41 -10.55 -0.18
N LEU A 84 -1.43 -10.28 -0.99
CA LEU A 84 -1.38 -9.22 -2.00
C LEU A 84 -1.14 -7.83 -1.39
N SER A 85 -1.70 -7.53 -0.22
CA SER A 85 -1.40 -6.26 0.45
C SER A 85 0.03 -6.18 0.99
N LEU A 86 0.60 -7.28 1.50
CA LEU A 86 2.02 -7.31 1.85
C LEU A 86 2.93 -7.13 0.64
N TYR A 87 2.56 -7.69 -0.51
CA TYR A 87 3.28 -7.49 -1.76
C TYR A 87 3.29 -6.01 -2.17
N ARG A 88 2.13 -5.34 -2.11
CA ARG A 88 2.00 -3.91 -2.40
C ARG A 88 2.78 -3.05 -1.40
N GLN A 89 2.67 -3.38 -0.11
CA GLN A 89 3.41 -2.74 0.96
C GLN A 89 4.93 -2.87 0.77
N ALA A 90 5.41 -4.05 0.34
CA ALA A 90 6.83 -4.26 0.06
C ALA A 90 7.34 -3.33 -1.05
N HIS A 91 6.59 -3.15 -2.13
CA HIS A 91 6.96 -2.20 -3.20
C HIS A 91 7.01 -0.76 -2.71
N VAL A 92 6.03 -0.33 -1.93
CA VAL A 92 6.03 0.99 -1.31
C VAL A 92 7.23 1.19 -0.40
N ARG A 93 7.57 0.18 0.40
CA ARG A 93 8.76 0.20 1.25
C ARG A 93 10.06 0.18 0.46
N LEU A 94 10.11 -0.17 -0.82
CA LEU A 94 11.34 0.02 -1.60
C LEU A 94 11.62 1.50 -1.90
N CYS A 95 10.62 2.36 -1.75
CA CYS A 95 10.72 3.78 -2.09
C CYS A 95 10.87 4.68 -0.85
N GLY A 96 10.74 4.15 0.37
CA GLY A 96 10.82 4.98 1.58
C GLY A 96 10.69 4.24 2.90
N ASN A 97 11.06 4.95 3.96
CA ASN A 97 11.05 4.46 5.33
C ASN A 97 9.77 4.89 6.07
N PHE A 98 8.90 3.91 6.31
CA PHE A 98 7.69 4.06 7.14
C PHE A 98 7.89 3.56 8.58
N GLY A 99 9.14 3.36 9.01
CA GLY A 99 9.49 2.89 10.35
C GLY A 99 8.96 3.74 11.51
N PRO A 100 9.06 5.08 11.46
CA PRO A 100 8.51 5.96 12.48
C PRO A 100 7.00 5.73 12.67
N LEU A 101 6.24 5.76 11.58
CA LEU A 101 4.80 5.51 11.57
C LEU A 101 4.43 4.16 12.20
N ARG A 102 5.12 3.08 11.82
CA ARG A 102 4.88 1.75 12.39
C ARG A 102 5.12 1.70 13.89
N SER A 103 6.17 2.37 14.35
CA SER A 103 6.54 2.39 15.77
C SER A 103 5.51 3.18 16.58
N ALA A 104 5.02 4.30 16.03
CA ALA A 104 4.01 5.13 16.66
C ALA A 104 2.66 4.40 16.86
N PHE A 105 2.29 3.46 15.98
CA PHE A 105 1.06 2.67 16.17
C PHE A 105 1.02 1.83 17.45
N ALA A 106 2.18 1.47 18.02
CA ALA A 106 2.25 0.78 19.30
C ALA A 106 1.69 1.63 20.46
N THR A 107 1.71 2.96 20.32
CA THR A 107 1.23 3.90 21.34
C THR A 107 -0.29 4.03 21.38
N ARG A 108 -0.98 3.70 20.27
CA ARG A 108 -2.41 3.96 20.04
C ARG A 108 -2.82 5.43 20.29
N ASN A 109 -1.87 6.36 20.33
CA ASN A 109 -2.12 7.77 20.56
C ASN A 109 -2.20 8.50 19.21
N VAL A 110 -3.36 9.10 18.93
CA VAL A 110 -3.63 9.82 17.67
C VAL A 110 -2.56 10.88 17.38
N GLN A 111 -2.19 11.69 18.39
CA GLN A 111 -1.22 12.77 18.20
C GLN A 111 0.19 12.25 17.92
N THR A 112 0.63 11.21 18.62
CA THR A 112 1.93 10.57 18.36
C THR A 112 2.01 9.95 16.97
N ILE A 113 0.93 9.29 16.53
CA ILE A 113 0.87 8.72 15.17
C ILE A 113 0.86 9.83 14.14
N LEU A 114 0.08 10.89 14.34
CA LEU A 114 0.03 12.04 13.44
C LEU A 114 1.41 12.67 13.23
N SER A 115 2.12 12.97 14.32
CA SER A 115 3.47 13.55 14.25
C SER A 115 4.49 12.63 13.55
N SER A 116 4.31 11.31 13.65
CA SER A 116 5.20 10.35 12.97
C SER A 116 5.02 10.31 11.44
N ILE A 117 3.93 10.86 10.90
CA ILE A 117 3.74 10.97 9.45
C ILE A 117 4.76 11.94 8.84
N ASP A 118 5.07 13.03 9.55
CA ASP A 118 6.05 14.04 9.12
C ASP A 118 7.49 13.50 9.14
N GLU A 119 7.73 12.43 9.90
CA GLU A 119 9.03 11.75 9.96
C GLU A 119 9.23 10.72 8.83
N ILE A 120 8.20 10.45 8.01
CA ILE A 120 8.30 9.51 6.89
C ILE A 120 9.21 10.09 5.82
N THR A 121 10.25 9.33 5.46
CA THR A 121 11.19 9.71 4.40
C THR A 121 10.96 8.86 3.16
N ILE A 122 10.57 9.48 2.04
CA ILE A 122 10.33 8.80 0.75
C ILE A 122 11.09 9.52 -0.35
N VAL A 123 11.70 8.75 -1.26
CA VAL A 123 12.37 9.28 -2.45
C VAL A 123 11.47 9.04 -3.66
N ILE A 124 10.69 10.05 -4.03
CA ILE A 124 9.84 9.99 -5.23
C ILE A 124 10.69 10.32 -6.46
N SER A 125 10.62 9.47 -7.48
CA SER A 125 11.36 9.63 -8.73
C SER A 125 10.59 9.01 -9.90
N SER A 126 11.01 9.29 -11.13
CA SER A 126 10.47 8.65 -12.35
C SER A 126 10.98 7.21 -12.56
N SER A 127 11.67 6.63 -11.57
CA SER A 127 12.21 5.27 -11.65
C SER A 127 11.11 4.22 -11.83
N SER A 128 11.46 3.06 -12.40
CA SER A 128 10.54 1.92 -12.49
C SER A 128 10.07 1.45 -11.12
N THR A 129 10.92 1.52 -10.09
CA THR A 129 10.58 1.14 -8.72
C THR A 129 9.47 2.01 -8.15
N CYS A 130 9.58 3.35 -8.27
CA CYS A 130 8.54 4.28 -7.85
C CYS A 130 7.23 4.10 -8.63
N ARG A 131 7.31 3.91 -9.96
CA ARG A 131 6.12 3.66 -10.79
C ARG A 131 5.40 2.37 -10.39
N ARG A 132 6.14 1.29 -10.10
CA ARG A 132 5.57 0.03 -9.59
C ARG A 132 4.95 0.19 -8.21
N ALA A 133 5.58 0.95 -7.31
CA ALA A 133 5.03 1.27 -6.00
C ALA A 133 3.73 2.06 -6.11
N ALA A 134 3.67 3.05 -7.02
CA ALA A 134 2.48 3.85 -7.27
C ALA A 134 1.34 3.00 -7.83
N ARG A 135 1.62 2.12 -8.80
CA ARG A 135 0.63 1.14 -9.29
C ARG A 135 0.16 0.20 -8.20
N CYS A 136 1.05 -0.31 -7.35
CA CYS A 136 0.68 -1.14 -6.21
C CYS A 136 -0.23 -0.40 -5.21
N ALA A 137 0.00 0.89 -5.01
CA ALA A 137 -0.81 1.71 -4.12
C ALA A 137 -2.19 2.04 -4.72
N LEU A 138 -2.26 2.32 -6.03
CA LEU A 138 -3.52 2.40 -6.77
C LEU A 138 -4.31 1.09 -6.69
N ASP A 139 -3.65 -0.05 -6.93
CA ASP A 139 -4.29 -1.37 -6.85
C ASP A 139 -4.88 -1.63 -5.45
N ALA A 140 -4.22 -1.15 -4.38
CA ALA A 140 -4.73 -1.24 -3.02
C ALA A 140 -6.05 -0.46 -2.85
N LEU A 141 -6.11 0.76 -3.38
CA LEU A 141 -7.33 1.58 -3.35
C LEU A 141 -8.44 0.95 -4.18
N GLN A 142 -8.16 0.56 -5.43
CA GLN A 142 -9.14 -0.09 -6.32
C GLN A 142 -9.65 -1.43 -5.76
N THR A 143 -8.80 -2.18 -5.08
CA THR A 143 -9.25 -3.38 -4.35
C THR A 143 -10.23 -2.98 -3.26
N SER A 144 -9.95 -1.90 -2.54
CA SER A 144 -10.79 -1.43 -1.45
C SER A 144 -12.16 -0.92 -1.92
N VAL A 145 -12.20 -0.17 -3.02
CA VAL A 145 -13.43 0.30 -3.67
C VAL A 145 -14.25 -0.89 -4.19
N ARG A 146 -13.62 -1.84 -4.91
CA ARG A 146 -14.31 -3.05 -5.41
C ARG A 146 -14.87 -3.94 -4.31
N MET A 147 -14.28 -3.92 -3.12
CA MET A 147 -14.82 -4.61 -1.95
C MET A 147 -15.97 -3.84 -1.26
N GLY A 148 -16.35 -2.68 -1.79
CA GLY A 148 -17.46 -1.87 -1.29
C GLY A 148 -17.17 -1.22 0.06
N MET A 149 -15.90 -1.07 0.46
CA MET A 149 -15.54 -0.49 1.76
C MET A 149 -15.55 1.03 1.73
N SER A 150 -15.60 1.64 0.54
CA SER A 150 -15.76 3.08 0.36
C SER A 150 -17.22 3.55 0.44
N LEU A 151 -18.19 2.64 0.64
CA LEU A 151 -19.61 2.94 0.66
C LEU A 151 -20.18 2.83 2.08
N THR A 152 -20.97 3.82 2.49
CA THR A 152 -21.73 3.81 3.75
C THR A 152 -22.78 2.70 3.72
N GLY A 153 -22.81 1.84 4.74
CA GLY A 153 -23.76 0.73 4.84
C GLY A 153 -23.33 -0.57 4.12
N SER A 154 -22.04 -0.75 3.82
CA SER A 154 -21.50 -1.98 3.23
C SER A 154 -21.89 -3.25 4.02
N ILE A 155 -22.66 -4.12 3.37
CA ILE A 155 -23.48 -5.18 4.01
C ILE A 155 -22.65 -6.41 4.44
N SER A 156 -21.42 -6.57 3.97
CA SER A 156 -20.65 -7.80 4.25
C SER A 156 -19.58 -7.60 5.31
N GLY A 157 -19.87 -7.87 6.58
CA GLY A 157 -18.89 -7.81 7.69
C GLY A 157 -17.66 -8.74 7.59
N TRP A 158 -17.36 -9.29 6.42
CA TRP A 158 -16.19 -10.14 6.16
C TRP A 158 -14.90 -9.31 6.06
N HIS A 159 -14.97 -8.07 5.54
CA HIS A 159 -13.81 -7.18 5.43
C HIS A 159 -13.26 -6.74 6.79
N HIS A 160 -14.10 -6.79 7.83
CA HIS A 160 -13.74 -6.53 9.23
C HIS A 160 -12.69 -7.50 9.78
N LYS A 161 -12.52 -8.68 9.14
CA LYS A 161 -11.56 -9.71 9.54
C LYS A 161 -10.22 -9.59 8.83
N LEU A 162 -10.02 -8.55 8.02
CA LEU A 162 -8.93 -8.50 7.06
C LEU A 162 -7.86 -7.47 7.45
N LEU A 163 -6.68 -7.98 7.82
CA LEU A 163 -5.48 -7.19 8.10
C LEU A 163 -4.98 -6.37 6.91
N PHE A 164 -5.40 -6.70 5.69
CA PHE A 164 -4.93 -6.04 4.46
C PHE A 164 -5.17 -4.52 4.48
N ASN A 165 -6.22 -4.03 5.15
CA ASN A 165 -6.47 -2.59 5.29
C ASN A 165 -5.31 -1.92 6.02
N LEU A 166 -4.87 -2.46 7.16
CA LEU A 166 -3.73 -1.92 7.91
C LEU A 166 -2.43 -1.97 7.08
N TYR A 167 -2.21 -3.03 6.32
CA TYR A 167 -1.05 -3.12 5.43
C TYR A 167 -1.08 -2.07 4.31
N SER A 168 -2.29 -1.67 3.88
CA SER A 168 -2.49 -0.66 2.84
C SER A 168 -2.33 0.79 3.33
N LEU A 169 -2.16 1.03 4.64
CA LEU A 169 -1.93 2.39 5.15
C LEU A 169 -0.67 3.04 4.56
N GLU A 170 0.44 2.30 4.51
CA GLU A 170 1.67 2.80 3.89
C GLU A 170 1.45 3.07 2.39
N CYS A 171 0.63 2.24 1.71
CA CYS A 171 0.21 2.49 0.34
C CYS A 171 -0.59 3.79 0.21
N CYS A 172 -1.53 4.08 1.11
CA CYS A 172 -2.28 5.34 1.13
C CYS A 172 -1.34 6.55 1.16
N LEU A 173 -0.42 6.59 2.13
CA LEU A 173 0.49 7.72 2.32
C LEU A 173 1.48 7.86 1.17
N PHE A 174 2.05 6.74 0.70
CA PHE A 174 2.90 6.77 -0.49
C PHE A 174 2.14 7.32 -1.70
N HIS A 175 0.90 6.87 -1.90
CA HIS A 175 0.10 7.29 -3.06
C HIS A 175 -0.21 8.79 -3.02
N SER A 176 -0.60 9.32 -1.85
CA SER A 176 -0.88 10.75 -1.72
C SER A 176 0.35 11.60 -2.01
N PHE A 177 1.52 11.21 -1.48
CA PHE A 177 2.77 11.94 -1.75
C PHE A 177 3.19 11.82 -3.21
N TRP A 178 3.05 10.63 -3.80
CA TRP A 178 3.37 10.41 -5.21
C TRP A 178 2.47 11.24 -6.13
N ILE A 179 1.16 11.28 -5.89
CA ILE A 179 0.22 12.10 -6.65
C ILE A 179 0.50 13.60 -6.47
N ARG A 180 0.83 14.04 -5.26
CA ARG A 180 1.25 15.43 -5.01
C ARG A 180 2.52 15.79 -5.79
N GLU A 181 3.49 14.88 -5.88
CA GLU A 181 4.68 15.10 -6.70
C GLU A 181 4.34 15.09 -8.20
N GLN A 182 3.41 14.24 -8.63
CA GLN A 182 2.99 14.26 -10.03
C GLN A 182 2.25 15.56 -10.37
N SER A 183 1.41 16.10 -9.48
CA SER A 183 0.61 17.30 -9.78
C SER A 183 1.45 18.54 -10.05
N THR A 184 2.69 18.62 -9.55
CA THR A 184 3.64 19.71 -9.85
C THR A 184 4.31 19.57 -11.22
N ARG A 185 4.32 18.37 -11.81
CA ARG A 185 4.93 18.09 -13.12
C ARG A 185 3.94 18.32 -14.26
N LEU A 186 4.41 18.83 -15.40
CA LEU A 186 3.60 18.90 -16.61
C LEU A 186 3.27 17.49 -17.12
N ARG A 187 2.07 17.32 -17.70
CA ARG A 187 1.62 16.03 -18.25
C ARG A 187 2.57 15.47 -19.32
N ALA A 188 3.19 16.33 -20.11
CA ALA A 188 4.14 15.97 -21.18
C ALA A 188 5.47 15.41 -20.63
N ASP A 189 5.84 15.79 -19.40
CA ASP A 189 7.09 15.36 -18.75
C ASP A 189 6.93 14.02 -18.02
N ARG A 190 5.69 13.50 -17.95
CA ARG A 190 5.36 12.21 -17.35
C ARG A 190 5.33 11.14 -18.43
N SER A 191 5.87 9.97 -18.11
CA SER A 191 5.73 8.79 -18.95
C SER A 191 4.26 8.38 -19.10
N ALA A 192 3.95 7.60 -20.14
CA ALA A 192 2.60 7.08 -20.37
C ALA A 192 2.07 6.29 -19.16
N GLU A 193 2.93 5.53 -18.48
CA GLU A 193 2.57 4.76 -17.29
C GLU A 193 2.23 5.67 -16.09
N GLU A 194 2.97 6.75 -15.88
CA GLU A 194 2.68 7.71 -14.81
C GLU A 194 1.35 8.42 -15.06
N ASN A 195 1.10 8.82 -16.31
CA ASN A 195 -0.17 9.43 -16.72
C ASN A 195 -1.37 8.48 -16.56
N ASP A 196 -1.18 7.20 -16.87
CA ASP A 196 -2.18 6.15 -16.65
C ASP A 196 -2.52 6.01 -15.16
N ILE A 197 -1.51 5.91 -14.28
CA ILE A 197 -1.72 5.81 -12.84
C ILE A 197 -2.48 7.03 -12.29
N VAL A 198 -2.08 8.25 -12.67
CA VAL A 198 -2.76 9.48 -12.23
C VAL A 198 -4.22 9.47 -12.68
N LYS A 199 -4.47 9.19 -13.95
CA LYS A 199 -5.82 9.14 -14.52
C LYS A 199 -6.69 8.09 -13.82
N SER A 200 -6.20 6.87 -13.68
CA SER A 200 -6.95 5.79 -13.01
C SER A 200 -7.18 6.08 -11.53
N THR A 201 -6.29 6.86 -10.89
CA THR A 201 -6.50 7.32 -9.51
C THR A 201 -7.68 8.28 -9.42
N GLU A 202 -7.74 9.28 -10.32
CA GLU A 202 -8.86 10.22 -10.40
C GLU A 202 -10.19 9.50 -10.68
N GLU A 203 -10.20 8.55 -11.62
CA GLU A 203 -11.36 7.72 -11.94
C GLU A 203 -11.81 6.90 -10.71
N THR A 204 -10.87 6.23 -10.03
CA THR A 204 -11.18 5.43 -8.83
C THR A 204 -11.74 6.30 -7.70
N LEU A 205 -11.22 7.52 -7.52
CA LEU A 205 -11.72 8.45 -6.50
C LEU A 205 -13.09 9.02 -6.83
N ALA A 206 -13.44 9.12 -8.12
CA ALA A 206 -14.77 9.56 -8.55
C ALA A 206 -15.86 8.54 -8.22
N GLU A 207 -15.50 7.26 -8.04
CA GLU A 207 -16.42 6.19 -7.60
C GLU A 207 -16.67 6.22 -6.08
N ILE A 208 -15.90 7.00 -5.31
CA ILE A 208 -16.01 7.08 -3.86
C ILE A 208 -16.94 8.24 -3.51
N ASP A 209 -17.94 7.94 -2.68
CA ASP A 209 -18.93 8.90 -2.19
C ASP A 209 -18.33 9.80 -1.08
N LEU A 210 -17.38 10.66 -1.49
CA LEU A 210 -16.84 11.71 -0.63
C LEU A 210 -17.82 12.88 -0.57
N ASP A 211 -17.92 13.50 0.61
CA ASP A 211 -18.65 14.76 0.78
C ASP A 211 -18.21 15.80 -0.28
N PRO A 212 -19.13 16.58 -0.87
CA PRO A 212 -18.80 17.52 -1.94
C PRO A 212 -17.66 18.50 -1.62
N VAL A 213 -17.54 18.92 -0.35
CA VAL A 213 -16.43 19.80 0.10
C VAL A 213 -15.11 19.06 -0.01
N LEU A 214 -15.06 17.80 0.41
CA LEU A 214 -13.86 16.96 0.32
C LEU A 214 -13.56 16.57 -1.13
N ALA A 215 -14.58 16.34 -1.95
CA ALA A 215 -14.44 15.99 -3.36
C ALA A 215 -13.82 17.11 -4.21
N SER A 216 -13.87 18.36 -3.73
CA SER A 216 -13.25 19.54 -4.35
C SER A 216 -11.76 19.70 -4.06
N LYS A 217 -11.22 18.95 -3.07
CA LYS A 217 -9.81 19.02 -2.68
C LYS A 217 -8.89 18.45 -3.77
N PRO A 218 -7.59 18.82 -3.76
CA PRO A 218 -6.57 18.19 -4.59
C PRO A 218 -6.59 16.65 -4.51
N CYS A 219 -6.26 15.98 -5.62
CA CYS A 219 -6.32 14.52 -5.74
C CYS A 219 -5.50 13.79 -4.64
N SER A 220 -4.32 14.34 -4.30
CA SER A 220 -3.46 13.87 -3.21
C SER A 220 -4.16 13.87 -1.86
N ILE A 221 -4.97 14.88 -1.56
CA ILE A 221 -5.72 15.04 -0.31
C ILE A 221 -6.98 14.15 -0.33
N LYS A 222 -7.70 14.10 -1.47
CA LYS A 222 -8.86 13.21 -1.66
C LYS A 222 -8.53 11.75 -1.38
N LEU A 223 -7.32 11.30 -1.76
CA LEU A 223 -6.83 9.96 -1.44
C LEU A 223 -6.83 9.67 0.05
N ILE A 224 -6.40 10.63 0.86
CA ILE A 224 -6.29 10.46 2.30
C ILE A 224 -7.70 10.39 2.92
N TYR A 225 -8.62 11.26 2.50
CA TYR A 225 -10.03 11.17 2.92
C TYR A 225 -10.71 9.88 2.49
N ALA A 226 -10.45 9.42 1.26
CA ALA A 226 -10.98 8.14 0.76
C ALA A 226 -10.53 6.97 1.64
N TRP A 227 -9.24 6.92 2.00
CA TRP A 227 -8.74 5.90 2.91
C TRP A 227 -9.27 6.06 4.34
N SER A 228 -9.40 7.28 4.84
CA SER A 228 -10.06 7.56 6.13
C SER A 228 -11.47 6.95 6.15
N LEU A 229 -12.26 7.18 5.10
CA LEU A 229 -13.61 6.61 4.97
C LEU A 229 -13.58 5.09 4.89
N VAL A 230 -12.65 4.51 4.12
CA VAL A 230 -12.46 3.05 4.05
C VAL A 230 -12.18 2.46 5.44
N PHE A 231 -11.27 3.07 6.22
CA PHE A 231 -10.95 2.61 7.57
C PHE A 231 -12.11 2.79 8.55
N GLN A 232 -12.84 3.91 8.44
CA GLN A 232 -14.02 4.19 9.25
C GLN A 232 -15.12 3.13 9.01
N ASN A 233 -15.37 2.76 7.75
CA ASN A 233 -16.34 1.74 7.38
C ASN A 233 -15.88 0.31 7.77
N CYS A 234 -14.58 0.12 8.00
CA CYS A 234 -13.99 -1.15 8.44
C CYS A 234 -13.73 -1.21 9.94
N ASN A 235 -14.34 -0.34 10.76
CA ASN A 235 -14.05 -0.17 12.19
C ASN A 235 -14.49 -1.36 13.07
N ALA A 236 -13.90 -2.52 12.81
CA ALA A 236 -14.07 -3.75 13.55
C ALA A 236 -13.22 -3.79 14.83
N THR A 237 -12.22 -2.91 14.90
CA THR A 237 -11.27 -2.81 16.01
C THR A 237 -10.95 -1.35 16.27
N GLU A 238 -10.69 -1.00 17.52
CA GLU A 238 -10.26 0.35 17.95
C GLU A 238 -9.14 0.92 17.07
N LEU A 239 -8.21 0.07 16.62
CA LEU A 239 -7.08 0.48 15.78
C LEU A 239 -7.53 1.06 14.43
N TYR A 240 -8.58 0.50 13.80
CA TYR A 240 -9.09 1.05 12.54
C TYR A 240 -9.73 2.42 12.74
N GLY A 241 -10.44 2.62 13.87
CA GLY A 241 -10.94 3.93 14.27
C GLY A 241 -9.82 4.96 14.43
N ILE A 242 -8.74 4.60 15.14
CA ILE A 242 -7.55 5.46 15.30
C ILE A 242 -6.92 5.80 13.95
N VAL A 243 -6.75 4.82 13.05
CA VAL A 243 -6.18 5.07 11.72
C VAL A 243 -7.06 6.02 10.91
N ALA A 244 -8.38 5.81 10.92
CA ALA A 244 -9.32 6.70 10.23
C ALA A 244 -9.21 8.14 10.76
N GLU A 245 -9.22 8.30 12.09
CA GLU A 245 -9.11 9.61 12.74
C GLU A 245 -7.78 10.30 12.42
N VAL A 246 -6.66 9.59 12.50
CA VAL A 246 -5.34 10.11 12.15
C VAL A 246 -5.31 10.61 10.71
N LEU A 247 -5.80 9.81 9.75
CA LEU A 247 -5.81 10.20 8.33
C LEU A 247 -6.70 11.42 8.09
N LYS A 248 -7.85 11.49 8.76
CA LYS A 248 -8.74 12.64 8.66
C LYS A 248 -8.06 13.91 9.18
N ILE A 249 -7.51 13.90 10.40
CA ILE A 249 -6.82 15.06 10.99
C ILE A 249 -5.62 15.46 10.13
N TYR A 250 -4.86 14.48 9.65
CA TYR A 250 -3.75 14.74 8.74
C TYR A 250 -4.22 15.46 7.46
N ALA A 251 -5.29 14.97 6.83
CA ALA A 251 -5.86 15.61 5.64
C ALA A 251 -6.45 17.00 5.90
N ASP A 252 -7.06 17.23 7.07
CA ASP A 252 -7.59 18.52 7.49
C ASP A 252 -6.46 19.58 7.63
N GLY A 253 -5.28 19.13 8.09
CA GLY A 253 -4.08 19.97 8.23
C GLY A 253 -3.34 20.26 6.92
N LEU A 254 -3.65 19.54 5.83
CA LEU A 254 -3.07 19.81 4.52
C LEU A 254 -3.82 20.95 3.82
N THR A 255 -3.22 22.13 3.82
CA THR A 255 -3.61 23.25 2.95
C THR A 255 -2.69 23.29 1.74
N GLU A 256 -3.26 23.20 0.54
CA GLU A 256 -2.62 23.76 -0.67
C GLU A 256 -3.06 25.20 -0.84
#